data_AF-A0A7C3YRY7-F1
#
_entry.id   AF-A0A7C3YRY7-F1
#
_cell.length_a   1.000
_cell.length_b   1.000
_cell.length_c   1.000
_cell.angle_alpha   90.00
_cell.angle_beta   90.00
_cell.angle_gamma   90.00
#
_symmetry.space_group_name_H-M   'P 1'
#
loop_
_entity.id
_entity.type
_entity.pdbx_description
1 polymer ?
#
loop_
_entity_poly.entity_id
_entity_poly.type
_entity_poly.pdbx_seq_one_letter_code
_entity_poly.pdbx_strand_id
1 'polypeptide(L)'
;MSIVVVGSVALDSVETPHGKVQNALGGSATYFSVSASFFTNDVKLVAVIGEDFPNEHIEFLKSRGIDLEGLEQVKGKTFRWAGRYGANLSGAETLATELNVFESFSPKIPDSYKSAEYVFLANINPELQLDVLRQMKNAKLIVCDTM
;
A
#
# COMPACT_ATOMS: atom_id res chain seq x y z
N MET A 1 5.97 -16.85 -9.50
CA MET A 1 4.56 -16.40 -9.48
C MET A 1 4.60 -14.91 -9.21
N SER A 2 4.32 -14.09 -10.22
CA SER A 2 4.44 -12.62 -10.10
C SER A 2 3.11 -12.03 -9.67
N ILE A 3 3.13 -11.20 -8.61
CA ILE A 3 1.95 -10.53 -8.06
C ILE A 3 2.17 -9.03 -8.11
N VAL A 4 1.30 -8.31 -8.82
CA VAL A 4 1.22 -6.84 -8.72
C VAL A 4 0.21 -6.47 -7.66
N VAL A 5 0.60 -5.60 -6.74
CA VAL A 5 -0.29 -5.01 -5.75
C VAL A 5 -0.32 -3.51 -5.92
N VAL A 6 -1.53 -2.96 -5.99
CA VAL A 6 -1.76 -1.52 -5.87
C VAL A 6 -2.50 -1.24 -4.58
N GLY A 7 -2.06 -0.23 -3.84
CA GLY A 7 -2.76 0.21 -2.64
C GLY A 7 -2.03 1.32 -1.91
N SER A 8 -2.44 1.60 -0.67
CA SER A 8 -1.80 2.65 0.13
C SER A 8 -0.49 2.14 0.76
N VAL A 9 0.49 3.03 0.79
CA VAL A 9 1.68 2.97 1.66
C VAL A 9 1.58 4.20 2.54
N ALA A 10 1.57 4.00 3.86
CA ALA A 10 1.12 5.01 4.80
C ALA A 10 2.05 5.18 6.01
N LEU A 11 1.86 6.31 6.70
CA LEU A 11 2.36 6.52 8.06
C LEU A 11 1.18 6.63 9.01
N ASP A 12 0.95 5.57 9.79
CA ASP A 12 -0.23 5.41 10.62
C ASP A 12 0.05 5.79 12.08
N SER A 13 -0.91 6.43 12.73
CA SER A 13 -0.89 6.69 14.16
C SER A 13 -2.00 5.89 14.84
N VAL A 14 -1.62 4.88 15.63
CA VAL A 14 -2.55 3.94 16.23
C VAL A 14 -2.54 4.10 17.74
N GLU A 15 -3.73 4.29 18.31
CA GLU A 15 -3.97 4.33 19.74
C GLU A 15 -4.75 3.10 20.20
N THR A 16 -4.34 2.53 21.33
CA THR A 16 -5.04 1.47 22.04
C THR A 16 -5.18 1.87 23.51
N PRO A 17 -6.00 1.17 24.32
CA PRO A 17 -6.06 1.41 25.76
C PRO A 17 -4.73 1.21 26.50
N HIS A 18 -3.76 0.54 25.86
CA HIS A 18 -2.50 0.16 26.47
C HIS A 18 -1.29 0.96 25.95
N GLY A 19 -1.48 1.82 24.97
CA GLY A 19 -0.40 2.60 24.40
C GLY A 19 -0.72 3.15 23.01
N LYS A 20 0.20 3.95 22.51
CA LYS A 20 0.09 4.59 21.20
C LYS A 20 1.40 4.52 20.43
N VAL A 21 1.30 4.42 19.12
CA VAL A 21 2.41 4.59 18.18
C VAL A 21 2.05 5.70 17.20
N GLN A 22 3.05 6.47 16.79
CA GLN A 22 2.88 7.54 15.79
C GLN A 22 3.78 7.26 14.61
N ASN A 23 3.28 7.55 13.41
CA ASN A 23 4.00 7.42 12.15
C ASN A 23 4.59 6.01 11.92
N ALA A 24 3.86 4.97 12.34
CA ALA A 24 4.24 3.60 12.04
C ALA A 24 4.06 3.33 10.54
N LEU A 25 4.93 2.51 9.96
CA LEU A 25 4.72 2.01 8.60
C LEU A 25 3.39 1.25 8.51
N GLY A 26 2.52 1.70 7.60
CA GLY A 26 1.21 1.11 7.39
C GLY A 26 0.79 1.13 5.91
N GLY A 27 -0.53 1.09 5.70
CA GLY A 27 -1.13 1.06 4.36
C GLY A 27 -1.41 -0.35 3.84
N SER A 28 -2.50 -0.47 3.08
CA SER A 28 -3.06 -1.75 2.63
C SER A 28 -2.09 -2.55 1.75
N ALA A 29 -1.39 -1.87 0.85
CA ALA A 29 -0.40 -2.51 -0.01
C ALA A 29 0.84 -2.95 0.76
N THR A 30 1.23 -2.21 1.80
CA THR A 30 2.34 -2.60 2.69
C THR A 30 2.06 -3.92 3.38
N TYR A 31 0.90 -4.02 4.05
CA TYR A 31 0.53 -5.25 4.77
C TYR A 31 0.44 -6.45 3.82
N PHE A 32 -0.23 -6.29 2.68
CA PHE A 32 -0.33 -7.34 1.69
C PHE A 32 1.06 -7.75 1.16
N SER A 33 1.89 -6.79 0.76
CA SER A 33 3.20 -7.09 0.15
C SER A 33 4.11 -7.85 1.10
N VAL A 34 4.16 -7.43 2.36
CA VAL A 34 4.96 -8.12 3.39
C VAL A 34 4.42 -9.54 3.62
N SER A 35 3.11 -9.73 3.70
CA SER A 35 2.51 -11.06 3.85
C SER A 35 2.79 -11.96 2.63
N ALA A 36 2.57 -11.44 1.42
CA ALA A 36 2.79 -12.16 0.16
C ALA A 36 4.26 -12.57 -0.03
N SER A 37 5.21 -11.78 0.50
CA SER A 37 6.65 -12.08 0.42
C SER A 37 7.05 -13.39 1.09
N PHE A 38 6.23 -13.92 2.02
CA PHE A 38 6.47 -15.23 2.61
C PHE A 38 6.15 -16.39 1.66
N PHE A 39 5.40 -16.14 0.59
CA PHE A 39 4.90 -17.16 -0.34
C PHE A 39 5.50 -17.04 -1.75
N THR A 40 6.02 -15.86 -2.12
CA THR A 40 6.66 -15.62 -3.41
C THR A 40 7.74 -14.54 -3.28
N ASN A 41 8.77 -14.64 -4.12
CA ASN A 41 9.87 -13.67 -4.21
C ASN A 41 9.65 -12.63 -5.32
N ASP A 42 8.44 -12.50 -5.84
CA ASP A 42 8.10 -11.69 -7.01
C ASP A 42 6.82 -10.88 -6.73
N VAL A 43 6.91 -10.06 -5.67
CA VAL A 43 5.88 -9.10 -5.26
C VAL A 43 6.26 -7.74 -5.82
N LYS A 44 5.35 -7.12 -6.56
CA LYS A 44 5.56 -5.87 -7.29
C LYS A 44 4.63 -4.79 -6.77
N LEU A 45 5.18 -3.83 -6.03
CA LEU A 45 4.41 -2.78 -5.37
C LEU A 45 4.20 -1.58 -6.30
N VAL A 46 2.95 -1.13 -6.41
CA VAL A 46 2.55 0.11 -7.07
C VAL A 46 1.88 1.02 -6.05
N ALA A 47 2.53 2.13 -5.74
CA ALA A 47 2.04 3.09 -4.75
C ALA A 47 2.72 4.45 -4.93
N VAL A 48 2.28 5.45 -4.16
CA VAL A 48 2.93 6.76 -4.07
C VAL A 48 3.23 7.11 -2.62
N ILE A 49 4.38 7.74 -2.38
CA ILE A 49 4.83 8.26 -1.10
C ILE A 49 5.31 9.71 -1.25
N GLY A 50 5.29 10.45 -0.14
CA GLY A 50 5.84 11.80 -0.08
C GLY A 50 7.35 11.81 0.13
N GLU A 51 7.94 12.99 0.05
CA GLU A 51 9.35 13.24 0.43
C GLU A 51 9.59 13.02 1.94
N ASP A 52 8.53 13.04 2.74
CA ASP A 52 8.58 12.80 4.18
C ASP A 52 8.62 11.31 4.58
N PHE A 53 8.59 10.38 3.61
CA PHE A 53 8.59 8.95 3.90
C PHE A 53 9.97 8.48 4.38
N PRO A 54 10.08 7.87 5.58
CA PRO A 54 11.36 7.42 6.11
C PRO A 54 12.05 6.38 5.23
N ASN A 55 13.34 6.60 4.93
CA ASN A 55 14.13 5.66 4.12
C ASN A 55 14.23 4.27 4.76
N GLU A 56 14.18 4.17 6.09
CA GLU A 56 14.17 2.87 6.80
C GLU A 56 12.99 1.98 6.40
N HIS A 57 11.83 2.55 6.05
CA HIS A 57 10.67 1.79 5.59
C HIS A 57 10.85 1.29 4.16
N ILE A 58 11.49 2.10 3.30
CA ILE A 58 11.87 1.69 1.95
C ILE A 58 12.85 0.50 2.02
N GLU A 59 13.89 0.61 2.85
CA GLU A 59 14.88 -0.45 3.03
C GLU A 59 14.26 -1.71 3.66
N PHE A 60 13.31 -1.55 4.60
CA PHE A 60 12.55 -2.68 5.12
C PHE A 60 11.77 -3.42 4.03
N LEU A 61 11.04 -2.71 3.16
CA LEU A 61 10.31 -3.34 2.05
C LEU A 61 11.25 -4.05 1.08
N LYS A 62 12.37 -3.44 0.71
CA LYS A 62 13.40 -4.09 -0.13
C LYS A 62 13.97 -5.34 0.55
N SER A 63 14.20 -5.31 1.87
CA SER A 63 14.72 -6.46 2.61
C SER A 63 13.76 -7.67 2.61
N ARG A 64 12.48 -7.45 2.28
CA ARG A 64 11.48 -8.50 2.05
C ARG A 64 11.43 -9.00 0.61
N GLY A 65 12.31 -8.55 -0.28
CA GLY A 65 12.31 -8.92 -1.70
C GLY A 65 11.14 -8.33 -2.49
N ILE A 66 10.53 -7.24 -1.98
CA ILE A 66 9.46 -6.53 -2.68
C ILE A 66 10.10 -5.60 -3.72
N ASP A 67 9.64 -5.70 -4.96
CA ASP A 67 10.03 -4.82 -6.06
C ASP A 67 9.30 -3.49 -5.94
N LEU A 68 10.09 -2.41 -5.92
CA LEU A 68 9.64 -1.04 -5.71
C LEU A 68 9.79 -0.18 -6.98
N GLU A 69 10.01 -0.76 -8.16
CA GLU A 69 10.02 -0.01 -9.44
C GLU A 69 8.75 0.82 -9.64
N GLY A 70 7.60 0.33 -9.17
CA GLY A 70 6.30 1.02 -9.21
C GLY A 70 6.01 1.95 -8.02
N LEU A 71 6.96 2.17 -7.10
CA LEU A 71 6.80 3.11 -5.98
C LEU A 71 7.24 4.51 -6.40
N GLU A 72 6.29 5.42 -6.57
CA GLU A 72 6.58 6.82 -6.88
C GLU A 72 6.88 7.63 -5.60
N GLN A 73 7.99 8.36 -5.58
CA GLN A 73 8.25 9.37 -4.56
C GLN A 73 8.07 10.75 -5.17
N VAL A 74 7.14 11.53 -4.61
CA VAL A 74 6.77 12.85 -5.14
C VAL A 74 6.81 13.93 -4.05
N LYS A 75 6.91 15.19 -4.48
CA LYS A 75 6.86 16.33 -3.57
C LYS A 75 5.53 16.37 -2.82
N GLY A 76 5.60 16.43 -1.49
CA GLY A 76 4.42 16.45 -0.62
C GLY A 76 4.57 15.48 0.56
N LYS A 77 3.46 15.27 1.28
CA LYS A 77 3.39 14.35 2.42
C LYS A 77 2.85 13.00 2.01
N THR A 78 3.30 11.94 2.68
CA THR A 78 2.77 10.59 2.52
C THR A 78 1.35 10.52 3.05
N PHE A 79 0.53 9.61 2.52
CA PHE A 79 -0.78 9.28 3.07
C PHE A 79 -0.67 8.97 4.57
N ARG A 80 -1.61 9.49 5.37
CA ARG A 80 -1.63 9.28 6.83
C ARG A 80 -3.01 8.87 7.28
N TRP A 81 -3.05 7.88 8.16
CA TRP A 81 -4.27 7.51 8.87
C TRP A 81 -4.03 7.52 10.37
N ALA A 82 -5.00 7.99 11.13
CA ALA A 82 -4.99 7.91 12.57
C ALA A 82 -6.23 7.17 13.05
N GLY A 83 -6.02 6.17 13.91
CA GLY A 83 -7.11 5.37 14.44
C GLY A 83 -6.94 4.98 15.89
N ARG A 84 -8.08 4.74 16.55
CA ARG A 84 -8.15 4.31 17.94
C ARG A 84 -8.93 3.03 18.09
N TYR A 85 -8.37 2.07 18.82
CA TYR A 85 -9.06 0.85 19.21
C TYR A 85 -9.71 1.01 20.59
N GLY A 86 -10.92 0.48 20.73
CA GLY A 86 -11.61 0.37 22.02
C GLY A 86 -11.10 -0.81 22.86
N ALA A 87 -11.70 -1.02 24.05
CA ALA A 87 -11.28 -2.03 25.01
C ALA A 87 -11.33 -3.48 24.49
N ASN A 88 -12.22 -3.77 23.54
CA ASN A 88 -12.34 -5.10 22.93
C ASN A 88 -11.36 -5.34 21.77
N LEU A 89 -10.61 -4.31 21.36
CA LEU A 89 -9.62 -4.34 20.26
C LEU A 89 -10.16 -4.86 18.91
N SER A 90 -11.48 -4.89 18.73
CA SER A 90 -12.09 -5.51 17.54
C SER A 90 -12.38 -4.51 16.42
N GLY A 91 -12.58 -3.23 16.76
CA GLY A 91 -12.89 -2.16 15.82
C GLY A 91 -12.01 -0.95 16.05
N ALA A 92 -11.64 -0.29 14.96
CA ALA A 92 -10.94 0.98 14.98
C ALA A 92 -11.93 2.13 14.70
N GLU A 93 -11.88 3.16 15.51
CA GLU A 93 -12.42 4.48 15.20
C GLU A 93 -11.40 5.23 14.35
N THR A 94 -11.76 5.65 13.14
CA THR A 94 -10.94 6.54 12.32
C THR A 94 -11.01 7.96 12.88
N LEU A 95 -9.87 8.47 13.35
CA LEU A 95 -9.74 9.82 13.90
C LEU A 95 -9.35 10.84 12.84
N ALA A 96 -8.51 10.44 11.87
CA ALA A 96 -8.10 11.28 10.75
C ALA A 96 -7.69 10.43 9.55
N THR A 97 -7.96 10.96 8.36
CA THR A 97 -7.45 10.44 7.08
C THR A 97 -6.95 11.61 6.26
N GLU A 98 -5.65 11.62 5.98
CA GLU A 98 -5.01 12.63 5.13
C GLU A 98 -4.53 11.94 3.85
N LEU A 99 -5.25 12.19 2.74
CA LEU A 99 -4.91 11.58 1.45
C LEU A 99 -3.53 12.03 0.96
N ASN A 100 -3.19 13.31 1.16
CA ASN A 100 -1.92 13.93 0.77
C ASN A 100 -1.54 13.59 -0.69
N VAL A 101 -0.30 13.15 -0.97
CA VAL A 101 0.14 12.81 -2.35
C VAL A 101 -0.75 11.77 -3.05
N PHE A 102 -1.52 11.01 -2.28
CA PHE A 102 -2.46 10.02 -2.78
C PHE A 102 -3.69 10.64 -3.47
N GLU A 103 -4.04 11.89 -3.14
CA GLU A 103 -5.19 12.61 -3.72
C GLU A 103 -5.02 12.84 -5.23
N SER A 104 -3.79 13.14 -5.66
CA SER A 104 -3.43 13.38 -7.06
C SER A 104 -2.73 12.20 -7.72
N PHE A 105 -2.76 11.03 -7.08
CA PHE A 105 -2.06 9.86 -7.60
C PHE A 105 -2.73 9.34 -8.87
N SER A 106 -1.93 9.05 -9.90
CA SER A 106 -2.38 8.39 -11.12
C SER A 106 -1.39 7.27 -11.44
N PRO A 107 -1.71 6.01 -11.07
CA PRO A 107 -0.75 4.91 -11.08
C PRO A 107 -0.30 4.60 -12.51
N LYS A 108 1.02 4.69 -12.73
CA LYS A 108 1.67 4.25 -13.97
C LYS A 108 2.33 2.90 -13.72
N ILE A 109 1.81 1.86 -14.37
CA ILE A 109 2.38 0.51 -14.22
C ILE A 109 3.66 0.39 -15.04
N PRO A 110 4.82 0.07 -14.43
CA PRO A 110 6.04 -0.24 -15.16
C PRO A 110 5.81 -1.36 -16.18
N ASP A 111 6.50 -1.33 -17.33
CA ASP A 111 6.32 -2.36 -18.37
C ASP A 111 6.69 -3.76 -17.86
N SER A 112 7.66 -3.85 -16.94
CA SER A 112 8.07 -5.06 -16.22
C SER A 112 6.94 -5.68 -15.37
N TYR A 113 5.93 -4.90 -15.01
CA TYR A 113 4.83 -5.32 -14.14
C TYR A 113 3.60 -5.78 -14.94
N LYS A 114 3.36 -5.23 -16.14
CA LYS A 114 2.12 -5.43 -16.92
C LYS A 114 1.80 -6.88 -17.30
N SER A 115 2.79 -7.76 -17.32
CA SER A 115 2.64 -9.20 -17.63
C SER A 115 2.37 -10.08 -16.41
N ALA A 116 2.28 -9.51 -15.21
CA ALA A 116 2.02 -10.28 -14.00
C ALA A 116 0.70 -11.05 -14.09
N GLU A 117 0.72 -12.27 -13.55
CA GLU A 117 -0.40 -13.22 -13.63
C GLU A 117 -1.41 -13.01 -12.51
N TYR A 118 -1.02 -12.33 -11.44
CA TYR A 118 -1.87 -12.08 -10.27
C TYR A 118 -1.89 -10.61 -9.95
N VAL A 119 -3.08 -10.08 -9.68
CA VAL A 119 -3.30 -8.68 -9.34
C VAL A 119 -4.07 -8.61 -8.03
N PHE A 120 -3.53 -7.88 -7.05
CA PHE A 120 -4.21 -7.54 -5.81
C PHE A 120 -4.52 -6.05 -5.80
N LEU A 121 -5.81 -5.74 -5.89
CA LEU A 121 -6.35 -4.38 -5.77
C LEU A 121 -6.61 -4.15 -4.27
N ALA A 122 -5.58 -3.77 -3.52
CA ALA A 122 -5.70 -3.50 -2.10
C ALA A 122 -6.56 -2.24 -1.86
N ASN A 123 -7.10 -2.10 -0.65
CA ASN A 123 -8.00 -1.01 -0.28
C ASN A 123 -7.42 0.39 -0.59
N ILE A 124 -7.99 1.05 -1.61
CA ILE A 124 -7.78 2.46 -2.04
C ILE A 124 -9.00 2.94 -2.85
N ASN A 125 -8.96 4.17 -3.38
CA ASN A 125 -9.99 4.70 -4.29
C ASN A 125 -10.28 3.71 -5.46
N PRO A 126 -11.54 3.28 -5.66
CA PRO A 126 -11.92 2.35 -6.72
C PRO A 126 -11.53 2.77 -8.14
N GLU A 127 -11.47 4.08 -8.42
CA GLU A 127 -11.02 4.58 -9.73
C GLU A 127 -9.56 4.20 -9.99
N LEU A 128 -8.70 4.31 -8.97
CA LEU A 128 -7.29 3.92 -9.06
C LEU A 128 -7.13 2.40 -9.21
N GLN A 129 -7.94 1.63 -8.47
CA GLN A 129 -7.96 0.16 -8.62
C GLN A 129 -8.32 -0.24 -10.05
N LEU A 130 -9.34 0.42 -10.63
CA LEU A 130 -9.78 0.18 -11.99
C LEU A 130 -8.74 0.61 -13.04
N ASP A 131 -8.06 1.74 -12.82
CA ASP A 131 -7.04 2.24 -13.72
C ASP A 131 -5.80 1.35 -13.75
N VAL A 132 -5.40 0.76 -12.62
CA VAL A 132 -4.36 -0.28 -12.60
C VAL A 132 -4.84 -1.51 -13.36
N LEU A 133 -6.05 -2.00 -13.07
CA LEU A 133 -6.58 -3.20 -13.71
C LEU A 133 -6.59 -3.08 -15.25
N ARG A 134 -6.96 -1.91 -15.79
CA ARG A 134 -6.97 -1.63 -17.23
C ARG A 134 -5.59 -1.66 -17.89
N GLN A 135 -4.51 -1.47 -17.12
CA GLN A 135 -3.14 -1.48 -17.63
C GLN A 135 -2.51 -2.89 -17.65
N MET A 136 -3.13 -3.86 -16.98
CA MET A 136 -2.63 -5.25 -16.89
C MET A 136 -3.03 -6.06 -18.13
N LYS A 137 -2.12 -6.94 -18.59
CA LYS A 137 -2.32 -7.68 -19.85
C LYS A 137 -2.64 -9.16 -19.70
N ASN A 138 -2.25 -9.79 -18.60
CA ASN A 138 -2.23 -11.26 -18.48
C ASN A 138 -2.71 -11.78 -17.12
N ALA A 139 -3.53 -11.00 -16.40
CA ALA A 139 -4.02 -11.36 -15.08
C ALA A 139 -4.91 -12.61 -15.17
N LYS A 140 -4.47 -13.71 -14.53
CA LYS A 140 -5.21 -14.97 -14.38
C LYS A 140 -6.16 -14.93 -13.18
N LEU A 141 -5.78 -14.18 -12.14
CA LEU A 141 -6.61 -13.94 -10.96
C LEU A 141 -6.47 -12.50 -10.51
N ILE A 142 -7.61 -11.87 -10.26
CA ILE A 142 -7.73 -10.53 -9.71
C ILE A 142 -8.48 -10.66 -8.40
N VAL A 143 -7.92 -10.13 -7.33
CA VAL A 143 -8.54 -10.07 -6.00
C VAL A 143 -8.61 -8.61 -5.59
N CYS A 144 -9.69 -8.23 -4.92
CA CYS A 144 -9.97 -6.86 -4.54
C CYS A 144 -10.39 -6.79 -3.07
N ASP A 145 -9.95 -5.74 -2.39
CA ASP A 145 -10.35 -5.35 -1.04
C ASP A 145 -10.72 -3.86 -1.02
N THR A 146 -11.66 -3.48 -0.16
CA THR A 146 -12.17 -2.10 0.00
C THR A 146 -12.73 -1.89 1.41
N MET A 147 -12.84 -0.63 1.84
CA MET A 147 -13.69 -0.21 2.96
C MET A 147 -15.14 0.02 2.53
#